data_AF-A0A4R4NYX3-F1
#
_entry.id   AF-A0A4R4NYX3-F1
#
_cell.length_a   1.000
_cell.length_b   1.000
_cell.length_c   1.000
_cell.angle_alpha   90.00
_cell.angle_beta   90.00
_cell.angle_gamma   90.00
#
_symmetry.space_group_name_H-M   'P 1'
#
loop_
_entity.id
_entity.type
_entity.pdbx_description
1 polymer ?
#
loop_
_entity_poly.entity_id
_entity_poly.type
_entity_poly.pdbx_seq_one_letter_code
_entity_poly.pdbx_strand_id
1 'polypeptide(L)'
;METPASTCRRTARRRGGRRTATALVAIAAALPLIGTATPSASAAPAASVPMDPGDSAKFAKLNRQIEKLDKEYGGDLAKLKDAQYAAEKALSKSNDLQKDLVEARNLVAQLAATQYMTGGEDPTVAFLADADPNEMLSNATLVSHLAQNKAAKVTQIQKLVTDQLEARKKAQAKMAELKKEIKDLKNRKAQIQQLVKKYKPESPSIGMGGVTPRMLKVKNTLDLETGPFPTIGCVRHTGDPQDHGTGHACDFMVTTGGVMASGSAQAQGDRTAQYAISHASALGIKYVIWRQRIYDMRSPGWRMMENRGGVTANHYDHVHVSVF
;
A
#
# COMPACT_ATOMS: atom_id res chain seq x y z
N MET A 1 -26.51 58.12 11.19
CA MET A 1 -27.92 58.44 11.45
C MET A 1 -28.78 57.36 10.79
N GLU A 2 -29.82 56.93 11.50
CA GLU A 2 -31.13 56.46 11.04
C GLU A 2 -31.27 55.45 9.86
N THR A 3 -31.94 54.34 10.17
CA THR A 3 -32.75 53.45 9.30
C THR A 3 -34.18 54.06 9.15
N PRO A 4 -35.18 53.54 8.36
CA PRO A 4 -35.42 52.18 7.82
C PRO A 4 -35.78 52.22 6.29
N ALA A 5 -36.64 51.42 5.61
CA ALA A 5 -37.58 50.37 6.01
C ALA A 5 -37.94 49.31 4.92
N SER A 6 -38.10 48.07 5.40
CA SER A 6 -39.09 47.03 5.07
C SER A 6 -39.99 47.09 3.81
N THR A 7 -39.98 46.00 3.02
CA THR A 7 -41.18 45.23 2.60
C THR A 7 -40.75 43.90 1.94
N CYS A 8 -41.63 42.90 1.71
CA CYS A 8 -42.34 42.01 2.64
C CYS A 8 -43.36 41.15 1.85
N ARG A 9 -43.03 39.87 1.58
CA ARG A 9 -43.91 38.68 1.34
C ARG A 9 -42.99 37.48 1.05
N ARG A 10 -43.11 36.30 1.69
CA ARG A 10 -44.21 35.31 1.77
C ARG A 10 -44.62 34.76 0.39
N THR A 11 -44.78 33.45 0.15
CA THR A 11 -44.44 32.23 0.93
C THR A 11 -44.57 31.01 -0.02
N ALA A 12 -43.64 30.04 0.06
CA ALA A 12 -43.87 28.68 -0.44
C ALA A 12 -43.19 27.66 0.51
N ARG A 13 -43.71 26.43 0.59
CA ARG A 13 -43.41 25.46 1.67
C ARG A 13 -43.50 24.03 1.15
N ARG A 14 -42.74 23.11 1.80
CA ARG A 14 -42.68 21.63 1.63
C ARG A 14 -41.62 21.10 0.65
N ARG A 15 -41.06 19.89 0.82
CA ARG A 15 -40.86 19.03 2.03
C ARG A 15 -39.97 17.83 1.64
N GLY A 16 -39.07 17.42 2.53
CA GLY A 16 -38.31 16.16 2.40
C GLY A 16 -37.01 16.29 1.60
N GLY A 17 -35.92 15.60 1.96
CA GLY A 17 -35.69 14.80 3.17
C GLY A 17 -34.19 14.70 3.50
N ARG A 18 -33.79 15.24 4.65
CA ARG A 18 -32.39 15.17 5.10
C ARG A 18 -32.04 13.75 5.54
N ARG A 19 -31.12 13.09 4.83
CA ARG A 19 -30.38 11.91 5.32
C ARG A 19 -28.96 12.32 5.72
N THR A 20 -28.85 13.12 6.78
CA THR A 20 -27.58 13.43 7.43
C THR A 20 -27.09 12.20 8.20
N ALA A 21 -26.14 11.46 7.63
CA ALA A 21 -25.54 10.29 8.26
C ALA A 21 -24.53 10.70 9.36
N THR A 22 -25.03 11.21 10.48
CA THR A 22 -24.24 11.45 11.69
C THR A 22 -23.87 10.10 12.32
N ALA A 23 -22.61 9.70 12.18
CA ALA A 23 -22.09 8.49 12.79
C ALA A 23 -22.06 8.64 14.32
N LEU A 24 -22.94 7.92 15.01
CA LEU A 24 -22.96 7.82 16.47
C LEU A 24 -21.77 6.99 16.95
N VAL A 25 -20.67 7.65 17.27
CA VAL A 25 -19.58 7.04 18.06
C VAL A 25 -20.02 7.06 19.53
N ALA A 26 -20.69 6.00 19.96
CA ALA A 26 -21.13 5.82 21.34
C ALA A 26 -19.93 5.58 22.27
N ILE A 27 -19.35 6.66 22.82
CA ILE A 27 -18.43 6.57 23.95
C ILE A 27 -19.26 6.40 25.23
N ALA A 28 -19.55 5.15 25.58
CA ALA A 28 -20.15 4.82 26.87
C ALA A 28 -19.10 4.97 27.98
N ALA A 29 -19.14 6.10 28.69
CA ALA A 29 -18.31 6.35 29.86
C ALA A 29 -19.03 5.88 31.15
N ALA A 30 -18.38 5.04 31.94
CA ALA A 30 -18.83 4.66 33.27
C ALA A 30 -17.65 4.22 34.15
N LEU A 31 -17.02 5.18 34.83
CA LEU A 31 -16.13 4.94 35.98
C LEU A 31 -16.52 5.89 37.12
N PRO A 32 -17.57 5.57 37.90
CA PRO A 32 -17.80 6.22 39.18
C PRO A 32 -16.80 5.67 40.21
N LEU A 33 -15.95 6.54 40.74
CA LEU A 33 -15.17 6.27 41.95
C LEU A 33 -15.93 6.85 43.15
N ILE A 34 -15.87 6.14 44.29
CA ILE A 34 -16.43 6.50 45.61
C ILE A 34 -17.96 6.35 45.72
N GLY A 35 -18.41 5.58 46.71
CA GLY A 35 -19.82 5.42 47.08
C GLY A 35 -20.08 4.12 47.83
N THR A 36 -20.39 4.18 49.13
CA THR A 36 -20.65 3.01 49.99
C THR A 36 -22.11 2.56 49.91
N ALA A 37 -22.39 1.39 49.33
CA ALA A 37 -23.69 0.72 49.41
C ALA A 37 -23.56 -0.81 49.24
N THR A 38 -24.58 -1.53 49.71
CA THR A 38 -24.68 -2.99 49.87
C THR A 38 -24.56 -3.83 48.58
N PRO A 39 -24.17 -5.12 48.69
CA PRO A 39 -23.99 -6.00 47.53
C PRO A 39 -25.32 -6.55 46.98
N SER A 40 -25.76 -6.02 45.83
CA SER A 40 -26.86 -6.60 45.04
C SER A 40 -26.30 -7.42 43.88
N ALA A 41 -26.52 -8.73 43.88
CA ALA A 41 -25.93 -9.65 42.91
C ALA A 41 -26.68 -9.66 41.56
N SER A 42 -26.04 -9.14 40.50
CA SER A 42 -26.31 -9.52 39.10
C SER A 42 -25.26 -8.94 38.12
N ALA A 43 -23.97 -9.21 38.37
CA ALA A 43 -22.93 -8.93 37.39
C ALA A 43 -23.04 -9.89 36.19
N ALA A 44 -23.87 -9.52 35.20
CA ALA A 44 -23.94 -10.23 33.92
C ALA A 44 -22.53 -10.31 33.28
N PRO A 45 -22.16 -11.43 32.64
CA PRO A 45 -20.83 -11.58 32.05
C PRO A 45 -20.60 -10.47 31.03
N ALA A 46 -19.56 -9.66 31.26
CA ALA A 46 -19.25 -8.51 30.42
C ALA A 46 -18.98 -8.98 29.00
N ALA A 47 -19.95 -8.75 28.11
CA ALA A 47 -19.91 -9.24 26.73
C ALA A 47 -18.61 -8.75 26.07
N SER A 48 -17.81 -9.70 25.59
CA SER A 48 -16.48 -9.47 25.04
C SER A 48 -16.55 -8.80 23.67
N VAL A 49 -16.93 -7.51 23.67
CA VAL A 49 -16.83 -6.63 22.50
C VAL A 49 -15.43 -6.78 21.92
N PRO A 50 -15.27 -7.23 20.65
CA PRO A 50 -13.96 -7.42 20.07
C PRO A 50 -13.22 -6.08 20.02
N MET A 51 -12.30 -5.88 20.96
CA MET A 51 -11.36 -4.76 20.93
C MET A 51 -10.38 -5.01 19.79
N ASP A 52 -10.78 -4.72 18.54
CA ASP A 52 -9.85 -4.69 17.39
C ASP A 52 -8.73 -3.70 17.76
N PRO A 53 -7.46 -4.12 17.90
CA PRO A 53 -6.42 -3.26 18.48
C PRO A 53 -6.15 -1.99 17.68
N GLY A 54 -6.41 -1.99 16.36
CA GLY A 54 -6.09 -0.83 15.51
C GLY A 54 -6.68 -0.84 14.11
N ASP A 55 -7.83 -1.47 13.89
CA ASP A 55 -8.41 -1.75 12.57
C ASP A 55 -7.60 -2.78 11.74
N SER A 56 -7.21 -3.87 12.40
CA SER A 56 -6.46 -5.00 11.82
C SER A 56 -7.04 -5.51 10.48
N ALA A 57 -8.36 -5.66 10.39
CA ALA A 57 -9.05 -6.05 9.16
C ALA A 57 -8.92 -5.01 8.01
N LYS A 58 -8.77 -3.72 8.33
CA LYS A 58 -8.52 -2.66 7.34
C LYS A 58 -7.07 -2.69 6.88
N PHE A 59 -6.10 -2.98 7.76
CA PHE A 59 -4.70 -3.21 7.38
C PHE A 59 -4.56 -4.41 6.43
N ALA A 60 -5.16 -5.57 6.75
CA ALA A 60 -5.16 -6.74 5.87
C ALA A 60 -5.86 -6.53 4.52
N LYS A 61 -6.70 -5.49 4.38
CA LYS A 61 -7.29 -5.05 3.10
C LYS A 61 -6.41 -4.04 2.35
N LEU A 62 -5.53 -3.34 3.05
CA LEU A 62 -4.55 -2.42 2.46
C LEU A 62 -3.29 -3.17 2.02
N ASN A 63 -2.81 -4.16 2.78
CA ASN A 63 -1.70 -5.05 2.40
C ASN A 63 -1.95 -5.72 1.04
N ARG A 64 -3.11 -6.37 0.87
CA ARG A 64 -3.56 -6.96 -0.41
C ARG A 64 -3.75 -5.95 -1.55
N GLN A 65 -3.85 -4.66 -1.26
CA GLN A 65 -3.78 -3.63 -2.30
C GLN A 65 -2.32 -3.29 -2.62
N ILE A 66 -1.43 -3.20 -1.62
CA ILE A 66 0.01 -2.95 -1.82
C ILE A 66 0.63 -4.09 -2.64
N GLU A 67 0.37 -5.35 -2.30
CA GLU A 67 0.81 -6.54 -3.06
C GLU A 67 0.43 -6.45 -4.55
N LYS A 68 -0.82 -6.05 -4.83
CA LYS A 68 -1.31 -5.86 -6.20
C LYS A 68 -0.64 -4.67 -6.89
N LEU A 69 -0.36 -3.58 -6.17
CA LEU A 69 0.37 -2.43 -6.72
C LEU A 69 1.83 -2.81 -7.01
N ASP A 70 2.54 -3.49 -6.10
CA ASP A 70 3.96 -3.87 -6.30
C ASP A 70 4.14 -4.77 -7.54
N LYS A 71 3.20 -5.70 -7.74
CA LYS A 71 3.12 -6.52 -8.97
C LYS A 71 2.73 -5.75 -10.23
N GLU A 72 2.08 -4.58 -10.10
CA GLU A 72 1.71 -3.69 -11.23
C GLU A 72 2.79 -2.63 -11.57
N TYR A 73 3.71 -2.27 -10.66
CA TYR A 73 4.72 -1.21 -10.88
C TYR A 73 6.18 -1.65 -10.83
N GLY A 74 6.50 -2.89 -10.45
CA GLY A 74 7.87 -3.41 -10.60
C GLY A 74 8.89 -2.91 -9.57
N GLY A 75 8.47 -2.64 -8.34
CA GLY A 75 9.37 -2.53 -7.18
C GLY A 75 9.66 -1.11 -6.65
N ASP A 76 9.52 -0.06 -7.47
CA ASP A 76 9.77 1.37 -7.11
C ASP A 76 8.66 1.96 -6.22
N LEU A 77 8.45 1.33 -5.05
CA LEU A 77 7.45 1.67 -4.05
C LEU A 77 8.07 1.84 -2.65
N ALA A 78 9.35 2.22 -2.57
CA ALA A 78 10.09 2.38 -1.31
C ALA A 78 9.29 3.13 -0.23
N LYS A 79 8.80 4.35 -0.54
CA LYS A 79 8.02 5.16 0.40
C LYS A 79 6.73 4.48 0.89
N LEU A 80 6.06 3.72 0.02
CA LEU A 80 4.87 2.96 0.38
C LEU A 80 5.21 1.78 1.30
N LYS A 81 6.35 1.13 1.08
CA LYS A 81 6.88 0.05 1.93
C LYS A 81 7.33 0.60 3.30
N ASP A 82 7.93 1.79 3.35
CA ASP A 82 8.23 2.51 4.61
C ASP A 82 6.94 2.83 5.39
N ALA A 83 5.91 3.36 4.71
CA ALA A 83 4.62 3.67 5.32
C ALA A 83 3.87 2.41 5.78
N GLN A 84 3.99 1.30 5.05
CA GLN A 84 3.44 -0.02 5.38
C GLN A 84 4.09 -0.57 6.65
N TYR A 85 5.42 -0.63 6.70
CA TYR A 85 6.19 -1.10 7.85
C TYR A 85 5.97 -0.22 9.10
N ALA A 86 5.88 1.11 8.92
CA ALA A 86 5.57 2.02 10.02
C ALA A 86 4.14 1.82 10.58
N ALA A 87 3.18 1.45 9.74
CA ALA A 87 1.82 1.09 10.18
C ALA A 87 1.78 -0.29 10.86
N GLU A 88 2.47 -1.29 10.30
CA GLU A 88 2.61 -2.63 10.86
C GLU A 88 3.24 -2.60 12.27
N LYS A 89 4.35 -1.88 12.43
CA LYS A 89 5.04 -1.72 13.72
C LYS A 89 4.18 -1.01 14.76
N ALA A 90 3.39 -0.01 14.35
CA ALA A 90 2.44 0.66 15.23
C ALA A 90 1.27 -0.26 15.64
N LEU A 91 0.78 -1.09 14.72
CA LEU A 91 -0.24 -2.12 15.00
C LEU A 91 0.29 -3.18 15.96
N SER A 92 1.50 -3.72 15.74
CA SER A 92 2.08 -4.70 16.69
C SER A 92 2.16 -4.11 18.09
N LYS A 93 2.72 -2.92 18.27
CA LYS A 93 2.84 -2.34 19.61
C LYS A 93 1.47 -2.08 20.28
N SER A 94 0.41 -1.80 19.50
CA SER A 94 -0.95 -1.69 20.02
C SER A 94 -1.67 -3.04 20.23
N ASN A 95 -1.24 -4.12 19.55
CA ASN A 95 -1.63 -5.49 19.88
C ASN A 95 -0.98 -5.92 21.20
N ASP A 96 0.31 -5.64 21.38
CA ASP A 96 1.11 -6.09 22.52
C ASP A 96 0.66 -5.38 23.80
N LEU A 97 0.53 -4.03 23.77
CA LEU A 97 -0.07 -3.28 24.88
C LEU A 97 -1.54 -3.66 25.17
N GLN A 98 -2.26 -4.28 24.22
CA GLN A 98 -3.57 -4.84 24.51
C GLN A 98 -3.49 -6.15 25.31
N LYS A 99 -2.50 -7.00 25.04
CA LYS A 99 -2.24 -8.22 25.83
C LYS A 99 -1.88 -7.82 27.26
N ASP A 100 -0.93 -6.90 27.41
CA ASP A 100 -0.48 -6.33 28.70
C ASP A 100 -1.69 -5.79 29.51
N LEU A 101 -2.61 -5.09 28.84
CA LEU A 101 -3.83 -4.55 29.46
C LEU A 101 -4.87 -5.63 29.82
N VAL A 102 -4.97 -6.72 29.06
CA VAL A 102 -5.86 -7.86 29.38
C VAL A 102 -5.31 -8.64 30.57
N GLU A 103 -3.99 -8.89 30.62
CA GLU A 103 -3.33 -9.52 31.76
C GLU A 103 -3.48 -8.68 33.04
N ALA A 104 -3.25 -7.37 32.93
CA ALA A 104 -3.49 -6.41 34.00
C ALA A 104 -4.94 -6.45 34.53
N ARG A 105 -5.93 -6.55 33.64
CA ARG A 105 -7.36 -6.69 34.02
C ARG A 105 -7.64 -8.01 34.73
N ASN A 106 -7.03 -9.11 34.28
CA ASN A 106 -7.17 -10.41 34.93
C ASN A 106 -6.61 -10.39 36.36
N LEU A 107 -5.47 -9.73 36.59
CA LEU A 107 -4.92 -9.55 37.94
C LEU A 107 -5.85 -8.71 38.84
N VAL A 108 -6.44 -7.63 38.32
CA VAL A 108 -7.43 -6.83 39.08
C VAL A 108 -8.68 -7.65 39.40
N ALA A 109 -9.15 -8.48 38.47
CA ALA A 109 -10.27 -9.40 38.73
C ALA A 109 -9.92 -10.45 39.80
N GLN A 110 -8.70 -10.99 39.82
CA GLN A 110 -8.22 -11.88 40.87
C GLN A 110 -8.17 -11.18 42.24
N LEU A 111 -7.59 -9.98 42.32
CA LEU A 111 -7.53 -9.19 43.55
C LEU A 111 -8.92 -8.86 44.10
N ALA A 112 -9.86 -8.47 43.22
CA ALA A 112 -11.25 -8.21 43.59
C ALA A 112 -11.99 -9.49 44.03
N ALA A 113 -11.74 -10.63 43.38
CA ALA A 113 -12.31 -11.92 43.78
C ALA A 113 -11.79 -12.37 45.16
N THR A 114 -10.49 -12.21 45.44
CA THR A 114 -9.92 -12.47 46.77
C THR A 114 -10.57 -11.59 47.83
N GLN A 115 -10.68 -10.27 47.60
CA GLN A 115 -11.32 -9.37 48.56
C GLN A 115 -12.81 -9.69 48.77
N TYR A 116 -13.52 -10.15 47.74
CA TYR A 116 -14.90 -10.62 47.89
C TYR A 116 -14.99 -11.91 48.73
N MET A 117 -14.06 -12.86 48.54
CA MET A 117 -13.99 -14.08 49.35
C MET A 117 -13.59 -13.81 50.81
N THR A 118 -12.82 -12.76 51.10
CA THR A 118 -12.54 -12.29 52.48
C THR A 118 -13.64 -11.39 53.05
N GLY A 119 -14.88 -11.53 52.57
CA GLY A 119 -16.05 -10.80 53.10
C GLY A 119 -16.10 -9.30 52.75
N GLY A 120 -15.21 -8.82 51.88
CA GLY A 120 -15.03 -7.40 51.57
C GLY A 120 -13.99 -6.69 52.45
N GLU A 121 -13.64 -7.30 53.59
CA GLU A 121 -12.57 -6.82 54.47
C GLU A 121 -11.21 -6.96 53.76
N ASP A 122 -10.38 -5.92 53.85
CA ASP A 122 -8.98 -6.06 53.44
C ASP A 122 -8.28 -6.95 54.49
N PRO A 123 -7.62 -8.06 54.15
CA PRO A 123 -6.93 -8.92 55.12
C PRO A 123 -5.92 -8.17 56.01
N THR A 124 -5.46 -6.99 55.60
CA THR A 124 -4.68 -6.07 56.45
C THR A 124 -5.39 -5.67 57.76
N VAL A 125 -6.72 -5.63 57.78
CA VAL A 125 -7.56 -5.33 58.96
C VAL A 125 -7.68 -6.55 59.87
N ALA A 126 -7.87 -7.75 59.31
CA ALA A 126 -7.88 -8.99 60.09
C ALA A 126 -6.54 -9.23 60.81
N PHE A 127 -5.42 -8.95 60.14
CA PHE A 127 -4.07 -9.00 60.72
C PHE A 127 -3.77 -7.94 61.81
N LEU A 128 -4.68 -6.98 62.04
CA LEU A 128 -4.59 -6.00 63.13
C LEU A 128 -5.53 -6.33 64.30
N ALA A 129 -6.37 -7.37 64.18
CA ALA A 129 -7.29 -7.79 65.22
C ALA A 129 -6.75 -8.95 66.09
N ASP A 130 -5.73 -9.68 65.61
CA ASP A 130 -5.07 -10.75 66.35
C ASP A 130 -3.94 -10.18 67.23
N ALA A 131 -3.94 -10.53 68.52
CA ALA A 131 -3.58 -9.57 69.56
C ALA A 131 -2.23 -9.81 70.29
N ASP A 132 -1.14 -10.10 69.58
CA ASP A 132 0.22 -10.09 70.15
C ASP A 132 0.99 -8.79 69.81
N PRO A 133 1.44 -8.01 70.82
CA PRO A 133 2.19 -6.76 70.59
C PRO A 133 3.49 -6.90 69.80
N ASN A 134 4.18 -8.04 69.85
CA ASN A 134 5.42 -8.26 69.11
C ASN A 134 5.15 -8.60 67.64
N GLU A 135 4.08 -9.36 67.36
CA GLU A 135 3.66 -9.62 65.99
C GLU A 135 3.08 -8.35 65.34
N MET A 136 2.37 -7.51 66.08
CA MET A 136 1.75 -6.27 65.57
C MET A 136 2.77 -5.37 64.85
N LEU A 137 4.00 -5.24 65.38
CA LEU A 137 5.05 -4.43 64.75
C LEU A 137 5.59 -5.07 63.45
N SER A 138 5.71 -6.39 63.44
CA SER A 138 6.13 -7.16 62.25
C SER A 138 5.06 -7.07 61.16
N ASN A 139 3.80 -7.31 61.53
CA ASN A 139 2.64 -7.27 60.64
C ASN A 139 2.39 -5.87 60.07
N ALA A 140 2.65 -4.80 60.82
CA ALA A 140 2.59 -3.43 60.30
C ALA A 140 3.53 -3.19 59.09
N THR A 141 4.72 -3.80 59.08
CA THR A 141 5.63 -3.71 57.92
C THR A 141 5.07 -4.45 56.69
N LEU A 142 4.49 -5.64 56.90
CA LEU A 142 3.86 -6.44 55.84
C LEU A 142 2.64 -5.74 55.25
N VAL A 143 1.78 -5.15 56.10
CA VAL A 143 0.63 -4.32 55.69
C VAL A 143 1.09 -3.11 54.87
N SER A 144 2.14 -2.41 55.32
CA SER A 144 2.70 -1.26 54.59
C SER A 144 3.26 -1.67 53.21
N HIS A 145 4.04 -2.75 53.14
CA HIS A 145 4.55 -3.28 51.87
C HIS A 145 3.42 -3.76 50.94
N LEU A 146 2.37 -4.41 51.47
CA LEU A 146 1.22 -4.83 50.66
C LEU A 146 0.44 -3.62 50.11
N ALA A 147 0.20 -2.60 50.93
CA ALA A 147 -0.46 -1.36 50.49
C ALA A 147 0.35 -0.61 49.42
N GLN A 148 1.67 -0.50 49.60
CA GLN A 148 2.58 0.08 48.60
C GLN A 148 2.57 -0.72 47.29
N ASN A 149 2.61 -2.05 47.35
CA ASN A 149 2.53 -2.93 46.18
C ASN A 149 1.17 -2.82 45.45
N LYS A 150 0.05 -2.77 46.18
CA LYS A 150 -1.29 -2.52 45.61
C LYS A 150 -1.31 -1.17 44.87
N ALA A 151 -0.83 -0.10 45.51
CA ALA A 151 -0.78 1.24 44.92
C ALA A 151 0.13 1.32 43.68
N ALA A 152 1.34 0.74 43.75
CA ALA A 152 2.26 0.66 42.61
C ALA A 152 1.65 -0.10 41.43
N LYS A 153 0.90 -1.18 41.69
CA LYS A 153 0.20 -1.93 40.64
C LYS A 153 -0.92 -1.12 40.01
N VAL A 154 -1.74 -0.40 40.78
CA VAL A 154 -2.78 0.51 40.25
C VAL A 154 -2.15 1.56 39.32
N THR A 155 -1.05 2.19 39.73
CA THR A 155 -0.30 3.15 38.90
C THR A 155 0.25 2.52 37.62
N GLN A 156 0.79 1.30 37.69
CA GLN A 156 1.25 0.56 36.51
C GLN A 156 0.10 0.29 35.52
N ILE A 157 -1.09 -0.04 36.02
CA ILE A 157 -2.28 -0.31 35.19
C ILE A 157 -2.84 0.97 34.56
N GLN A 158 -2.88 2.08 35.30
CA GLN A 158 -3.22 3.39 34.74
C GLN A 158 -2.25 3.80 33.62
N LYS A 159 -0.95 3.50 33.77
CA LYS A 159 0.04 3.69 32.71
C LYS A 159 -0.26 2.80 31.49
N LEU A 160 -0.51 1.50 31.68
CA LEU A 160 -0.82 0.58 30.58
C LEU A 160 -2.08 1.00 29.79
N VAL A 161 -3.13 1.48 30.47
CA VAL A 161 -4.32 2.06 29.82
C VAL A 161 -3.95 3.27 28.96
N THR A 162 -3.13 4.18 29.50
CA THR A 162 -2.69 5.39 28.81
C THR A 162 -1.82 5.08 27.59
N ASP A 163 -0.80 4.23 27.78
CA ASP A 163 0.09 3.75 26.72
C ASP A 163 -0.70 3.08 25.58
N GLN A 164 -1.69 2.24 25.91
CA GLN A 164 -2.51 1.55 24.91
C GLN A 164 -3.43 2.51 24.14
N LEU A 165 -4.02 3.51 24.79
CA LEU A 165 -4.81 4.55 24.10
C LEU A 165 -3.94 5.38 23.14
N GLU A 166 -2.71 5.69 23.55
CA GLU A 166 -1.76 6.41 22.68
C GLU A 166 -1.26 5.55 21.52
N ALA A 167 -0.93 4.27 21.77
CA ALA A 167 -0.52 3.32 20.74
C ALA A 167 -1.62 3.09 19.70
N ARG A 168 -2.88 2.92 20.15
CA ARG A 168 -4.06 2.83 19.26
C ARG A 168 -4.21 4.07 18.38
N LYS A 169 -4.07 5.26 18.96
CA LYS A 169 -4.14 6.55 18.24
C LYS A 169 -3.00 6.67 17.21
N LYS A 170 -1.77 6.28 17.57
CA LYS A 170 -0.61 6.22 16.67
C LYS A 170 -0.81 5.24 15.51
N ALA A 171 -1.33 4.04 15.78
CA ALA A 171 -1.67 3.05 14.76
C ALA A 171 -2.73 3.60 13.79
N GLN A 172 -3.85 4.16 14.30
CA GLN A 172 -4.89 4.77 13.47
C GLN A 172 -4.38 5.92 12.59
N ALA A 173 -3.47 6.75 13.11
CA ALA A 173 -2.84 7.82 12.33
C ALA A 173 -1.98 7.25 11.18
N LYS A 174 -1.14 6.24 11.45
CA LYS A 174 -0.33 5.57 10.41
C LYS A 174 -1.17 4.82 9.39
N MET A 175 -2.30 4.23 9.81
CA MET A 175 -3.28 3.64 8.91
C MET A 175 -3.95 4.67 7.98
N ALA A 176 -4.21 5.89 8.47
CA ALA A 176 -4.75 6.97 7.65
C ALA A 176 -3.71 7.52 6.64
N GLU A 177 -2.44 7.61 7.05
CA GLU A 177 -1.30 7.99 6.21
C GLU A 177 -1.07 6.99 5.08
N LEU A 178 -0.96 5.69 5.40
CA LEU A 178 -0.84 4.60 4.41
C LEU A 178 -2.01 4.58 3.41
N LYS A 179 -3.24 4.79 3.90
CA LYS A 179 -4.43 4.91 3.04
C LYS A 179 -4.36 6.13 2.11
N LYS A 180 -3.75 7.25 2.56
CA LYS A 180 -3.51 8.43 1.71
C LYS A 180 -2.48 8.13 0.63
N GLU A 181 -1.34 7.54 0.98
CA GLU A 181 -0.28 7.14 0.03
C GLU A 181 -0.84 6.25 -1.09
N ILE A 182 -1.62 5.21 -0.73
CA ILE A 182 -2.29 4.30 -1.68
C ILE A 182 -3.29 5.04 -2.59
N LYS A 183 -3.96 6.09 -2.10
CA LYS A 183 -4.85 6.94 -2.92
C LYS A 183 -4.04 7.81 -3.87
N ASP A 184 -3.00 8.47 -3.36
CA ASP A 184 -2.18 9.41 -4.14
C ASP A 184 -1.40 8.68 -5.24
N LEU A 185 -0.92 7.45 -5.00
CA LEU A 185 -0.31 6.60 -6.04
C LEU A 185 -1.32 6.19 -7.13
N LYS A 186 -2.55 5.83 -6.76
CA LYS A 186 -3.61 5.51 -7.74
C LYS A 186 -4.03 6.73 -8.56
N ASN A 187 -4.07 7.91 -7.94
CA ASN A 187 -4.28 9.18 -8.64
C ASN A 187 -3.16 9.46 -9.64
N ARG A 188 -1.88 9.27 -9.24
CA ARG A 188 -0.73 9.38 -10.15
C ARG A 188 -0.80 8.38 -11.29
N LYS A 189 -1.22 7.13 -11.07
CA LYS A 189 -1.47 6.17 -12.16
C LYS A 189 -2.48 6.72 -13.16
N ALA A 190 -3.64 7.16 -12.68
CA ALA A 190 -4.69 7.71 -13.54
C ALA A 190 -4.21 8.94 -14.32
N GLN A 191 -3.44 9.83 -13.68
CA GLN A 191 -2.82 10.98 -14.34
C GLN A 191 -1.79 10.56 -15.39
N ILE A 192 -0.87 9.64 -15.09
CA ILE A 192 0.13 9.14 -16.05
C ILE A 192 -0.57 8.45 -17.23
N GLN A 193 -1.59 7.62 -16.99
CA GLN A 193 -2.39 7.00 -18.05
C GLN A 193 -3.13 8.03 -18.91
N GLN A 194 -3.67 9.09 -18.31
CA GLN A 194 -4.28 10.21 -19.05
C GLN A 194 -3.24 11.03 -19.83
N LEU A 195 -2.04 11.25 -19.28
CA LEU A 195 -0.94 11.94 -19.94
C LEU A 195 -0.42 11.14 -21.13
N VAL A 196 -0.14 9.83 -20.97
CA VAL A 196 0.23 8.93 -22.07
C VAL A 196 -0.86 8.88 -23.15
N LYS A 197 -2.15 8.88 -22.76
CA LYS A 197 -3.26 8.93 -23.72
C LYS A 197 -3.38 10.28 -24.45
N LYS A 198 -3.06 11.40 -23.78
CA LYS A 198 -3.19 12.78 -24.31
C LYS A 198 -1.97 13.24 -25.11
N TYR A 199 -0.78 12.84 -24.69
CA TYR A 199 0.52 13.27 -25.19
C TYR A 199 1.30 12.11 -25.81
N LYS A 200 0.60 11.12 -26.39
CA LYS A 200 1.18 9.92 -27.05
C LYS A 200 2.55 10.25 -27.70
N PRO A 201 3.67 9.84 -27.10
CA PRO A 201 4.97 10.06 -27.69
C PRO A 201 5.16 8.99 -28.77
N GLU A 202 4.60 9.23 -29.96
CA GLU A 202 5.01 8.49 -31.14
C GLU A 202 6.52 8.70 -31.31
N SER A 203 7.28 7.62 -31.31
CA SER A 203 8.73 7.69 -31.33
C SER A 203 9.21 8.43 -32.57
N PRO A 204 10.24 9.31 -32.51
CA PRO A 204 10.74 10.05 -33.66
C PRO A 204 11.00 9.11 -34.84
N SER A 205 10.23 9.25 -35.91
CA SER A 205 10.15 8.26 -36.99
C SER A 205 10.73 8.79 -38.29
N ILE A 206 11.76 8.13 -38.81
CA ILE A 206 12.44 8.49 -40.07
C ILE A 206 12.17 7.43 -41.14
N GLY A 207 12.11 7.84 -42.40
CA GLY A 207 11.81 6.93 -43.51
C GLY A 207 10.36 6.43 -43.53
N MET A 208 9.39 7.24 -43.09
CA MET A 208 7.97 6.83 -43.11
C MET A 208 7.32 6.88 -44.50
N GLY A 209 7.90 7.63 -45.44
CA GLY A 209 7.47 7.60 -46.84
C GLY A 209 7.86 6.29 -47.51
N GLY A 210 6.90 5.57 -48.07
CA GLY A 210 7.10 4.26 -48.71
C GLY A 210 6.96 3.04 -47.78
N VAL A 211 6.69 3.24 -46.49
CA VAL A 211 6.42 2.13 -45.55
C VAL A 211 5.13 1.40 -45.94
N THR A 212 5.17 0.07 -46.04
CA THR A 212 4.00 -0.73 -46.38
C THR A 212 2.89 -0.61 -45.32
N PRO A 213 1.59 -0.74 -45.68
CA PRO A 213 0.50 -0.69 -44.70
C PRO A 213 0.64 -1.73 -43.58
N ARG A 214 1.26 -2.89 -43.88
CA ARG A 214 1.59 -3.92 -42.89
C ARG A 214 2.70 -3.43 -41.95
N MET A 215 3.84 -2.95 -42.46
CA MET A 215 4.91 -2.46 -41.60
C MET A 215 4.49 -1.23 -40.79
N LEU A 216 3.63 -0.35 -41.33
CA LEU A 216 3.04 0.77 -40.59
C LEU A 216 2.16 0.31 -39.42
N LYS A 217 1.35 -0.74 -39.61
CA LYS A 217 0.61 -1.39 -38.50
C LYS A 217 1.59 -1.92 -37.44
N VAL A 218 2.62 -2.65 -37.84
CA VAL A 218 3.62 -3.22 -36.91
C VAL A 218 4.36 -2.12 -36.14
N LYS A 219 4.81 -1.06 -36.81
CA LYS A 219 5.41 0.14 -36.19
C LYS A 219 4.48 0.70 -35.13
N ASN A 220 3.24 1.03 -35.50
CA ASN A 220 2.30 1.67 -34.59
C ASN A 220 1.90 0.77 -33.41
N THR A 221 1.90 -0.56 -33.56
CA THR A 221 1.71 -1.49 -32.44
C THR A 221 2.92 -1.55 -31.52
N LEU A 222 4.14 -1.74 -32.04
CA LEU A 222 5.34 -1.87 -31.21
C LEU A 222 5.70 -0.54 -30.49
N ASP A 223 5.51 0.59 -31.17
CA ASP A 223 5.68 1.94 -30.60
C ASP A 223 4.72 2.17 -29.40
N LEU A 224 3.45 1.75 -29.54
CA LEU A 224 2.43 1.86 -28.49
C LEU A 224 2.68 0.93 -27.28
N GLU A 225 3.15 -0.29 -27.54
CA GLU A 225 3.20 -1.38 -26.54
C GLU A 225 4.57 -1.52 -25.87
N THR A 226 5.65 -1.10 -26.54
CA THR A 226 7.04 -1.30 -26.10
C THR A 226 7.94 -0.06 -26.22
N GLY A 227 7.43 1.04 -26.78
CA GLY A 227 8.08 2.36 -26.80
C GLY A 227 7.92 3.15 -25.48
N PRO A 228 8.29 4.45 -25.48
CA PRO A 228 8.89 5.17 -26.60
C PRO A 228 10.34 4.73 -26.86
N PHE A 229 10.75 4.85 -28.11
CA PHE A 229 12.09 4.57 -28.62
C PHE A 229 12.78 5.91 -28.96
N PRO A 230 14.09 6.07 -28.73
CA PRO A 230 14.86 7.22 -29.21
C PRO A 230 14.60 7.62 -30.67
N THR A 231 14.55 6.62 -31.57
CA THR A 231 14.19 6.77 -32.99
C THR A 231 13.58 5.45 -33.50
N ILE A 232 12.67 5.50 -34.47
CA ILE A 232 12.32 4.35 -35.32
C ILE A 232 12.74 4.66 -36.77
N GLY A 233 13.60 3.82 -37.34
CA GLY A 233 14.13 4.00 -38.69
C GLY A 233 13.55 3.00 -39.69
N CYS A 234 12.68 3.45 -40.60
CA CYS A 234 12.02 2.59 -41.58
C CYS A 234 12.71 2.63 -42.96
N VAL A 235 12.12 3.28 -43.97
CA VAL A 235 12.60 3.25 -45.36
C VAL A 235 13.93 4.00 -45.53
N ARG A 236 14.87 3.36 -46.23
CA ARG A 236 16.13 3.96 -46.70
C ARG A 236 16.44 3.45 -48.10
N HIS A 237 16.25 4.31 -49.10
CA HIS A 237 16.44 3.97 -50.52
C HIS A 237 17.91 3.98 -50.98
N THR A 238 18.82 4.54 -50.18
CA THR A 238 20.25 4.60 -50.45
C THR A 238 21.00 3.64 -49.55
N GLY A 239 21.83 2.77 -50.14
CA GLY A 239 22.75 1.90 -49.41
C GLY A 239 22.16 0.65 -48.75
N ASP A 240 20.86 0.37 -48.89
CA ASP A 240 20.29 -0.92 -48.45
C ASP A 240 19.18 -1.45 -49.38
N PRO A 241 19.47 -2.47 -50.21
CA PRO A 241 18.48 -3.13 -51.08
C PRO A 241 17.63 -4.20 -50.35
N GLN A 242 17.80 -4.38 -49.04
CA GLN A 242 16.98 -5.31 -48.23
C GLN A 242 15.59 -4.70 -47.91
N ASP A 243 14.88 -5.28 -46.94
CA ASP A 243 13.49 -4.93 -46.60
C ASP A 243 13.24 -3.45 -46.24
N HIS A 244 14.28 -2.68 -45.87
CA HIS A 244 14.16 -1.22 -45.71
C HIS A 244 13.94 -0.50 -47.04
N GLY A 245 14.66 -0.88 -48.11
CA GLY A 245 14.56 -0.25 -49.42
C GLY A 245 13.17 -0.41 -50.05
N THR A 246 12.42 -1.44 -49.63
CA THR A 246 11.07 -1.78 -50.07
C THR A 246 9.97 -1.45 -49.04
N GLY A 247 10.29 -0.88 -47.89
CA GLY A 247 9.31 -0.50 -46.85
C GLY A 247 8.68 -1.66 -46.08
N HIS A 248 9.34 -2.82 -46.05
CA HIS A 248 8.96 -3.99 -45.27
C HIS A 248 9.72 -4.13 -43.94
N ALA A 249 10.58 -3.19 -43.56
CA ALA A 249 11.28 -3.22 -42.26
C ALA A 249 11.35 -1.85 -41.56
N CYS A 250 11.46 -1.91 -40.23
CA CYS A 250 11.90 -0.79 -39.39
C CYS A 250 12.83 -1.25 -38.26
N ASP A 251 13.79 -0.39 -37.94
CA ASP A 251 14.73 -0.50 -36.82
C ASP A 251 14.20 0.29 -35.62
N PHE A 252 13.92 -0.40 -34.52
CA PHE A 252 13.44 0.19 -33.26
C PHE A 252 14.65 0.42 -32.36
N MET A 253 15.23 1.62 -32.43
CA MET A 253 16.45 1.98 -31.69
C MET A 253 16.16 1.98 -30.18
N VAL A 254 17.01 1.34 -29.37
CA VAL A 254 16.93 1.39 -27.89
C VAL A 254 18.08 2.17 -27.26
N THR A 255 19.09 2.55 -28.06
CA THR A 255 20.13 3.53 -27.72
C THR A 255 20.29 4.54 -28.86
N THR A 256 21.19 5.52 -28.70
CA THR A 256 21.58 6.46 -29.75
C THR A 256 23.07 6.32 -30.07
N GLY A 257 23.49 6.82 -31.24
CA GLY A 257 24.92 6.94 -31.59
C GLY A 257 25.70 5.62 -31.76
N GLY A 258 25.02 4.49 -31.98
CA GLY A 258 25.68 3.19 -32.14
C GLY A 258 26.21 2.57 -30.85
N VAL A 259 25.71 3.00 -29.68
CA VAL A 259 26.14 2.49 -28.36
C VAL A 259 25.47 1.16 -28.05
N MET A 260 26.24 0.15 -27.62
CA MET A 260 25.69 -1.16 -27.27
C MET A 260 24.67 -1.06 -26.13
N ALA A 261 23.47 -1.62 -26.35
CA ALA A 261 22.42 -1.63 -25.34
C ALA A 261 22.81 -2.48 -24.13
N SER A 262 22.61 -1.90 -22.95
CA SER A 262 22.79 -2.52 -21.64
C SER A 262 21.65 -2.07 -20.71
N GLY A 263 21.52 -2.68 -19.53
CA GLY A 263 20.54 -2.26 -18.51
C GLY A 263 19.11 -2.12 -19.04
N SER A 264 18.49 -0.95 -18.80
CA SER A 264 17.13 -0.63 -19.23
C SER A 264 16.93 -0.66 -20.75
N ALA A 265 17.92 -0.20 -21.54
CA ALA A 265 17.87 -0.22 -23.00
C ALA A 265 17.88 -1.66 -23.53
N GLN A 266 18.74 -2.53 -22.98
CA GLN A 266 18.71 -3.94 -23.35
C GLN A 266 17.37 -4.58 -22.97
N ALA A 267 16.87 -4.32 -21.76
CA ALA A 267 15.57 -4.84 -21.33
C ALA A 267 14.40 -4.34 -22.20
N GLN A 268 14.49 -3.14 -22.78
CA GLN A 268 13.51 -2.66 -23.77
C GLN A 268 13.61 -3.44 -25.08
N GLY A 269 14.82 -3.68 -25.60
CA GLY A 269 15.02 -4.49 -26.81
C GLY A 269 14.56 -5.93 -26.62
N ASP A 270 14.90 -6.55 -25.48
CA ASP A 270 14.46 -7.90 -25.11
C ASP A 270 12.92 -8.01 -25.07
N ARG A 271 12.22 -7.02 -24.48
CA ARG A 271 10.73 -6.95 -24.51
C ARG A 271 10.18 -6.74 -25.92
N THR A 272 10.78 -5.84 -26.70
CA THR A 272 10.33 -5.47 -28.06
C THR A 272 10.43 -6.66 -29.00
N ALA A 273 11.58 -7.35 -29.01
CA ALA A 273 11.78 -8.56 -29.80
C ALA A 273 10.83 -9.68 -29.37
N GLN A 274 10.63 -9.89 -28.06
CA GLN A 274 9.72 -10.93 -27.55
C GLN A 274 8.25 -10.65 -27.90
N TYR A 275 7.80 -9.38 -27.84
CA TYR A 275 6.45 -8.99 -28.26
C TYR A 275 6.25 -9.18 -29.77
N ALA A 276 7.24 -8.77 -30.57
CA ALA A 276 7.22 -8.93 -32.02
C ALA A 276 7.11 -10.42 -32.43
N ILE A 277 7.83 -11.31 -31.74
CA ILE A 277 7.74 -12.76 -31.93
C ILE A 277 6.36 -13.30 -31.52
N SER A 278 5.85 -12.97 -30.32
CA SER A 278 4.59 -13.53 -29.82
C SER A 278 3.35 -13.09 -30.60
N HIS A 279 3.39 -11.94 -31.27
CA HIS A 279 2.29 -11.42 -32.09
C HIS A 279 2.54 -11.56 -33.61
N ALA A 280 3.62 -12.23 -34.02
CA ALA A 280 4.10 -12.23 -35.40
C ALA A 280 3.04 -12.60 -36.44
N SER A 281 2.23 -13.63 -36.17
CA SER A 281 1.15 -14.09 -37.06
C SER A 281 0.06 -13.00 -37.28
N ALA A 282 -0.40 -12.35 -36.21
CA ALA A 282 -1.44 -11.31 -36.28
C ALA A 282 -0.92 -9.97 -36.86
N LEU A 283 0.40 -9.80 -36.90
CA LEU A 283 1.09 -8.62 -37.41
C LEU A 283 1.67 -8.83 -38.83
N GLY A 284 1.83 -10.08 -39.28
CA GLY A 284 2.47 -10.41 -40.56
C GLY A 284 3.98 -10.24 -40.55
N ILE A 285 4.63 -10.42 -39.39
CA ILE A 285 6.09 -10.31 -39.24
C ILE A 285 6.76 -11.53 -39.88
N LYS A 286 7.82 -11.29 -40.65
CA LYS A 286 8.62 -12.27 -41.39
C LYS A 286 9.81 -12.73 -40.55
N TYR A 287 10.57 -11.80 -40.00
CA TYR A 287 11.65 -12.09 -39.06
C TYR A 287 11.93 -10.91 -38.11
N VAL A 288 12.65 -11.18 -37.02
CA VAL A 288 13.15 -10.21 -36.05
C VAL A 288 14.65 -10.42 -35.86
N ILE A 289 15.45 -9.36 -35.77
CA ILE A 289 16.87 -9.42 -35.44
C ILE A 289 17.15 -8.63 -34.15
N TRP A 290 17.86 -9.25 -33.19
CA TRP A 290 18.24 -8.61 -31.93
C TRP A 290 19.48 -9.23 -31.29
N ARG A 291 20.53 -8.42 -31.06
CA ARG A 291 21.84 -8.81 -30.53
C ARG A 291 22.45 -9.98 -31.30
N GLN A 292 22.80 -9.72 -32.56
CA GLN A 292 23.45 -10.64 -33.51
C GLN A 292 22.76 -12.00 -33.69
N ARG A 293 21.44 -12.05 -33.48
CA ARG A 293 20.61 -13.25 -33.67
C ARG A 293 19.37 -12.89 -34.47
N ILE A 294 18.98 -13.79 -35.37
CA ILE A 294 17.73 -13.71 -36.14
C ILE A 294 16.73 -14.76 -35.66
N TYR A 295 15.46 -14.36 -35.58
CA TYR A 295 14.30 -15.24 -35.39
C TYR A 295 13.42 -15.12 -36.64
N ASP A 296 13.35 -16.18 -37.44
CA ASP A 296 12.56 -16.22 -38.68
C ASP A 296 11.28 -17.00 -38.42
N MET A 297 10.11 -16.43 -38.77
CA MET A 297 8.82 -17.08 -38.52
C MET A 297 8.59 -18.30 -39.41
N ARG A 298 9.38 -18.47 -40.47
CA ARG A 298 9.42 -19.65 -41.37
C ARG A 298 10.31 -20.77 -40.82
N SER A 299 11.13 -20.48 -39.80
CA SER A 299 12.00 -21.46 -39.12
C SER A 299 12.20 -21.02 -37.66
N PRO A 300 11.17 -21.17 -36.81
CA PRO A 300 11.12 -20.53 -35.49
C PRO A 300 12.27 -20.95 -34.57
N GLY A 301 12.95 -19.96 -33.99
CA GLY A 301 14.11 -20.15 -33.12
C GLY A 301 15.18 -19.09 -33.36
N TRP A 302 15.89 -18.70 -32.31
CA TRP A 302 17.03 -17.79 -32.42
C TRP A 302 18.23 -18.49 -33.05
N ARG A 303 18.73 -17.95 -34.17
CA ARG A 303 19.96 -18.40 -34.83
C ARG A 303 20.99 -17.28 -34.81
N MET A 304 22.24 -17.58 -34.47
CA MET A 304 23.34 -16.61 -34.52
C MET A 304 23.58 -16.14 -35.97
N MET A 305 23.93 -14.87 -36.12
CA MET A 305 24.36 -14.28 -37.39
C MET A 305 25.89 -14.14 -37.44
N GLU A 306 26.42 -14.03 -38.66
CA GLU A 306 27.78 -13.56 -38.94
C GLU A 306 28.08 -12.22 -38.23
N ASN A 307 29.36 -11.95 -37.97
CA ASN A 307 29.77 -10.64 -37.44
C ASN A 307 29.87 -9.63 -38.59
N ARG A 308 28.97 -8.65 -38.63
CA ARG A 308 28.89 -7.60 -39.64
C ARG A 308 29.70 -6.33 -39.31
N GLY A 309 30.62 -6.40 -38.35
CA GLY A 309 31.66 -5.38 -38.15
C GLY A 309 31.32 -4.18 -37.26
N GLY A 310 30.23 -4.21 -36.49
CA GLY A 310 29.92 -3.11 -35.56
C GLY A 310 28.69 -3.35 -34.68
N VAL A 311 28.45 -2.46 -33.71
CA VAL A 311 27.28 -2.55 -32.80
C VAL A 311 25.98 -2.53 -33.60
N THR A 312 25.80 -1.51 -34.45
CA THR A 312 24.60 -1.34 -35.28
C THR A 312 24.46 -2.42 -36.33
N ALA A 313 25.54 -2.76 -37.05
CA ALA A 313 25.50 -3.82 -38.06
C ALA A 313 25.14 -5.20 -37.46
N ASN A 314 25.49 -5.44 -36.20
CA ASN A 314 25.11 -6.64 -35.43
C ASN A 314 23.86 -6.43 -34.54
N HIS A 315 23.12 -5.33 -34.70
CA HIS A 315 21.82 -5.09 -34.05
C HIS A 315 21.89 -5.17 -32.51
N TYR A 316 22.95 -4.61 -31.92
CA TYR A 316 23.14 -4.54 -30.46
C TYR A 316 22.56 -3.26 -29.82
N ASP A 317 22.09 -2.31 -30.63
CA ASP A 317 21.55 -0.99 -30.29
C ASP A 317 20.09 -0.79 -30.70
N HIS A 318 19.54 -1.69 -31.53
CA HIS A 318 18.16 -1.64 -32.02
C HIS A 318 17.60 -3.05 -32.26
N VAL A 319 16.26 -3.18 -32.18
CA VAL A 319 15.55 -4.37 -32.67
C VAL A 319 15.09 -4.09 -34.10
N HIS A 320 15.53 -4.89 -35.06
CA HIS A 320 15.03 -4.82 -36.43
C HIS A 320 13.84 -5.77 -36.57
N VAL A 321 12.75 -5.28 -37.18
CA VAL A 321 11.57 -6.10 -37.50
C VAL A 321 11.24 -5.96 -38.98
N SER A 322 11.12 -7.10 -39.65
CA SER A 322 10.74 -7.21 -41.06
C SER A 322 9.39 -7.92 -41.22
N VAL A 323 8.58 -7.53 -42.19
CA VAL A 323 7.27 -8.13 -42.52
C VAL A 323 7.26 -8.89 -43.85
N PHE A 324 6.23 -9.71 -44.02
CA PHE A 324 5.84 -10.31 -45.31
C PHE A 324 5.18 -9.29 -46.24
#